data_AF-A0A7C5UI16-F1
#
_entry.id   AF-A0A7C5UI16-F1
#
_cell.length_a   1.000
_cell.length_b   1.000
_cell.length_c   1.000
_cell.angle_alpha   90.00
_cell.angle_beta   90.00
_cell.angle_gamma   90.00
#
_symmetry.space_group_name_H-M   'P 1'
#
loop_
_entity.id
_entity.type
_entity.pdbx_description
1 polymer ?
#
loop_
_entity_poly.entity_id
_entity_poly.type
_entity_poly.pdbx_seq_one_letter_code
_entity_poly.pdbx_strand_id
1 'polypeptide(L)' 'MKFPTWSRRGLVVAEHPLAALMGRDALRRGGSFADAVVATSAMLSVVTPHLCSLGGDFFGLFCLRKKKKGFP' A
#
# COMPACT_ATOMS: atom_id res chain seq x y z
N MET A 1 -2.58 20.98 6.24
CA MET A 1 -3.03 20.92 4.83
C MET A 1 -2.01 20.10 4.05
N LYS A 2 -2.37 18.93 3.50
CA LYS A 2 -1.45 18.06 2.73
C LYS A 2 -1.48 18.50 1.26
N PHE A 3 -0.33 18.83 0.68
CA PHE A 3 -0.21 19.21 -0.74
C PHE A 3 -0.20 17.96 -1.65
N PRO A 4 -0.71 18.06 -2.89
CA PRO A 4 -0.65 16.95 -3.84
C PRO A 4 0.80 16.54 -4.10
N THR A 5 1.09 15.25 -3.98
CA THR A 5 2.44 14.69 -4.13
C THR A 5 2.47 13.73 -5.31
N TRP A 6 3.52 13.80 -6.12
CA TRP A 6 3.71 13.00 -7.32
C TRP A 6 4.90 12.04 -7.18
N SER A 7 4.82 10.88 -7.82
CA SER A 7 5.92 9.90 -7.86
C SER A 7 5.98 9.19 -9.20
N ARG A 8 7.20 8.96 -9.70
CA ARG A 8 7.45 8.22 -10.96
C ARG A 8 7.50 6.71 -10.79
N ARG A 9 7.75 6.19 -9.57
CA ARG A 9 8.06 4.76 -9.34
C ARG A 9 6.98 4.03 -8.53
N GLY A 10 6.06 4.77 -7.92
CA GLY A 10 5.02 4.21 -7.06
C GLY A 10 4.62 5.19 -5.97
N LEU A 11 3.35 5.13 -5.54
CA LEU A 11 2.77 6.01 -4.54
C LEU A 11 2.04 5.14 -3.51
N VAL A 12 2.17 5.49 -2.23
CA VAL A 12 1.39 4.91 -1.13
C VAL A 12 0.64 6.04 -0.46
N VAL A 13 -0.67 5.86 -0.29
CA VAL A 13 -1.56 6.82 0.37
C VAL A 13 -2.26 6.09 1.49
N ALA A 14 -2.23 6.68 2.67
CA ALA A 14 -2.91 6.18 3.86
C ALA A 14 -3.49 7.36 4.64
N GLU A 15 -4.45 7.07 5.51
CA GLU A 15 -5.06 8.06 6.40
C GLU A 15 -3.99 8.64 7.35
N HIS A 16 -3.22 7.78 8.03
CA HIS A 16 -2.12 8.17 8.89
C HIS A 16 -0.77 8.29 8.14
N PRO A 17 0.02 9.37 8.36
CA PRO A 17 1.31 9.57 7.66
C PRO A 17 2.33 8.45 7.97
N LEU A 18 2.38 7.94 9.20
CA LEU A 18 3.31 6.85 9.55
C LEU A 18 3.03 5.56 8.77
N ALA A 19 1.75 5.23 8.54
CA ALA A 19 1.39 4.06 7.74
C ALA A 19 1.83 4.22 6.28
N ALA A 20 1.61 5.41 5.69
CA ALA A 20 2.06 5.70 4.32
C ALA A 20 3.59 5.64 4.19
N LEU A 21 4.33 6.09 5.21
CA LEU A 21 5.79 6.03 5.23
C LEU A 21 6.31 4.59 5.30
N MET A 22 5.65 3.71 6.05
CA MET A 22 6.02 2.30 6.16
C MET A 22 5.79 1.54 4.86
N GLY A 23 4.63 1.71 4.22
CA GLY A 23 4.39 1.15 2.90
C GLY A 23 5.35 1.68 1.84
N ARG A 24 5.67 2.98 1.90
CA ARG A 24 6.70 3.58 1.02
C ARG A 24 8.07 2.95 1.24
N ASP A 25 8.46 2.67 2.48
CA ASP A 25 9.75 2.05 2.78
C ASP A 25 9.82 0.61 2.26
N ALA A 26 8.72 -0.15 2.39
CA ALA A 26 8.58 -1.48 1.78
C ALA A 26 8.79 -1.45 0.26
N LEU A 27 8.14 -0.51 -0.45
CA LEU A 27 8.39 -0.30 -1.89
C LEU A 27 9.85 0.12 -2.18
N ARG A 28 10.41 1.01 -1.34
CA ARG A 28 11.77 1.53 -1.53
C ARG A 28 12.83 0.44 -1.39
N ARG A 29 12.59 -0.55 -0.53
CA ARG A 29 13.45 -1.75 -0.35
C ARG A 29 13.35 -2.74 -1.52
N GLY A 30 12.51 -2.48 -2.52
CA GLY A 30 12.28 -3.38 -3.66
C GLY A 30 11.19 -4.41 -3.42
N GLY A 31 10.36 -4.22 -2.39
CA GLY A 31 9.20 -5.09 -2.11
C GLY A 31 8.14 -5.00 -3.21
N SER A 32 7.32 -6.06 -3.31
CA SER A 32 6.16 -6.09 -4.20
C SER A 32 5.07 -5.12 -3.73
N PHE A 33 4.13 -4.77 -4.62
CA PHE A 33 2.95 -3.99 -4.25
C PHE A 33 2.18 -4.63 -3.09
N ALA A 34 2.09 -5.97 -3.05
CA ALA A 34 1.43 -6.69 -1.97
C ALA A 34 2.12 -6.47 -0.61
N ASP A 35 3.46 -6.49 -0.58
CA ASP A 35 4.24 -6.27 0.65
C ASP A 35 4.01 -4.87 1.22
N ALA A 36 4.01 -3.87 0.33
CA ALA A 36 3.72 -2.49 0.73
C ALA A 36 2.30 -2.32 1.30
N VAL A 37 1.31 -3.01 0.73
CA VAL A 37 -0.07 -3.01 1.24
C VAL A 37 -0.14 -3.65 2.62
N VAL A 38 0.50 -4.80 2.82
CA VAL A 38 0.52 -5.50 4.12
C VAL A 38 1.22 -4.65 5.18
N ALA A 39 2.39 -4.08 4.87
CA ALA A 39 3.11 -3.20 5.79
C ALA A 39 2.30 -1.94 6.17
N THR A 40 1.57 -1.37 5.21
CA THR A 40 0.68 -0.22 5.47
C THR A 40 -0.49 -0.63 6.36
N SER A 41 -1.14 -1.76 6.08
CA SER A 41 -2.29 -2.27 6.84
C SER A 41 -1.90 -2.61 8.29
N ALA A 42 -0.79 -3.31 8.48
CA ALA A 42 -0.28 -3.62 9.81
C ALA A 42 0.01 -2.36 10.63
N MET A 43 0.54 -1.32 9.99
CA MET A 43 0.79 -0.04 10.66
C MET A 43 -0.49 0.72 10.95
N LEU A 44 -1.49 0.68 10.07
CA LEU A 44 -2.82 1.23 10.32
C LEU A 44 -3.50 0.57 11.53
N SER A 45 -3.30 -0.73 11.74
CA SER A 45 -3.81 -1.40 12.95
C SER A 45 -3.19 -0.88 14.25
N VAL A 46 -1.97 -0.33 14.20
CA VAL A 46 -1.27 0.22 15.36
C VAL A 46 -1.61 1.70 15.58
N VAL A 47 -1.54 2.51 14.51
CA VAL A 47 -1.70 3.96 14.62
C VAL A 47 -3.16 4.41 14.59
N THR A 48 -4.04 3.60 14.00
CA THR A 48 -5.47 3.86 13.85
C THR A 48 -6.32 2.63 14.18
N PRO A 49 -6.25 2.13 15.43
CA PRO A 49 -6.92 0.90 15.86
C PRO A 49 -8.46 0.98 15.81
N HIS A 50 -9.00 2.20 15.82
CA HIS A 50 -10.45 2.46 15.76
C HIS A 50 -11.04 2.27 14.36
N LEU A 51 -10.20 2.26 13.31
CA LEU A 51 -10.61 2.08 11.90
C LEU A 51 -10.12 0.75 11.33
N CYS A 52 -8.94 0.30 11.75
CA CYS A 52 -8.32 -0.92 11.25
C CYS A 52 -7.89 -1.78 12.44
N SER A 53 -8.25 -3.05 12.44
CA SER A 53 -7.85 -4.00 13.49
C SER A 53 -7.46 -5.33 12.85
N LEU A 54 -6.54 -6.06 13.50
CA LEU A 54 -6.06 -7.36 13.03
C LEU A 54 -7.18 -8.42 13.01
N GLY A 55 -8.19 -8.28 13.86
CA GLY A 55 -9.34 -9.19 13.92
C GLY A 55 -10.51 -8.80 13.02
N GLY A 56 -10.35 -7.76 12.21
CA GLY A 56 -11.37 -7.33 11.25
C GLY A 56 -11.12 -7.87 9.84
N ASP A 57 -11.76 -7.24 8.85
CA ASP A 57 -11.64 -7.62 7.45
C ASP A 57 -10.75 -6.66 6.67
N PHE A 58 -10.03 -7.19 5.68
CA PHE A 58 -9.28 -6.41 4.72
C PHE A 58 -9.71 -6.74 3.29
N PHE A 59 -10.14 -5.73 2.54
CA PHE A 59 -10.50 -5.87 1.12
C PHE A 59 -9.51 -5.11 0.24
N GLY A 60 -8.81 -5.84 -0.63
CA GLY A 60 -7.82 -5.28 -1.56
C GLY A 60 -8.22 -5.50 -3.00
N LEU A 61 -8.32 -4.42 -3.78
CA LEU A 61 -8.49 -4.49 -5.23
C LEU A 61 -7.13 -4.42 -5.92
N PHE A 62 -6.80 -5.48 -6.66
CA PHE A 62 -5.54 -5.58 -7.38
C PHE A 62 -5.79 -5.59 -8.89
N CYS A 63 -5.28 -4.58 -9.58
CA CYS A 63 -5.24 -4.57 -11.04
C CYS A 63 -3.90 -5.14 -11.50
N LEU A 64 -3.90 -6.42 -11.86
CA LEU A 64 -2.74 -7.04 -12.48
C LEU A 64 -2.73 -6.70 -13.97
N ARG A 65 -1.60 -6.17 -14.44
CA ARG A 65 -1.40 -5.96 -15.87
C ARG A 65 -1.41 -7.33 -16.56
N LYS A 66 -2.41 -7.57 -17.41
CA LYS A 66 -2.41 -8.76 -18.29
C LYS A 66 -1.14 -8.74 -19.13
N LYS A 67 -0.30 -9.78 -19.00
CA LYS A 67 0.76 -10.03 -19.98
C LYS A 67 0.08 -10.34 -21.32
N LYS A 68 0.46 -9.65 -22.40
CA LYS A 68 0.10 -10.08 -23.76
C LYS A 68 0.68 -11.48 -23.94
N LYS A 69 -0.18 -12.51 -24.05
CA LYS A 69 0.25 -13.80 -24.61
C LYS A 69 0.55 -13.52 -26.08
N GLY A 70 1.81 -13.68 -26.49
CA GLY A 70 2.18 -13.70 -27.89
C GLY A 70 1.39 -14.81 -28.58
N PHE A 71 0.67 -14.44 -29.63
CA PHE A 71 0.12 -15.38 -30.58
C PHE A 71 1.27 -15.75 -31.55
N PRO A 72 1.44 -17.03 -31.94
CA PRO A 72 2.51 -17.45 -32.84
C PRO A 72 2.40 -16.85 -34.25
#